data_AF-A0A151WR67-F1
#
_entry.id   AF-A0A151WR67-F1
#
_cell.length_a   1.000
_cell.length_b   1.000
_cell.length_c   1.000
_cell.angle_alpha   90.00
_cell.angle_beta   90.00
_cell.angle_gamma   90.00
#
_symmetry.space_group_name_H-M   'P 1'
#
loop_
_entity.id
_entity.type
_entity.pdbx_description
1 polymer ?
#
loop_
_entity_poly.entity_id
_entity_poly.type
_entity_poly.pdbx_seq_one_letter_code
_entity_poly.pdbx_strand_id
1 'polypeptide(L)'
;MNSLHLADGSEKPAEVKGRARLYSMVFCPFVMRIHHVLSLKQIPYDIVNINLQKKPQWFLQLNPVGKVPVYIDSDGTVVTESVTVANYLDEKYPEPPLYNDETKSRDLELIDHLSKIIDIITNVVYEKDKREFEEILIEIMDNLQKYENEFDIRKMTFFGGSNPGMLDILMWPWFDIGMALTLLHKQHASVERHKKRFPHMMVSNMTVEFIPRGDSFTKGSEKPAEVEGQARLYSMVYCPFAHRIRLVLSLKQVPHDIVNINLQSKPQWFLDIHPNGKVPIYIDSDGTIITDSVAVANYIDEKCPEPPLYNDETKSRDLELLDHFSKIMDTFANCIFGKDKRQFEEIITEVTDDLQEFEDELNVRKTTFFGGSNPNMLDVLIWPWFERAKALTILYKQRASLDKERFPHIMKWVDGMKDQPFVLKHKGSYEKFAKFVEAVRTGNVDYDNL
;
A
#
# COMPACT_ATOMS: atom_id res chain seq x y z
N MET A 1 -6.54 5.43 7.28
CA MET A 1 -6.98 6.66 6.60
C MET A 1 -8.40 6.94 7.05
N ASN A 2 -8.56 7.73 8.12
CA ASN A 2 -9.81 8.39 8.50
C ASN A 2 -9.49 9.88 8.68
N SER A 3 -9.02 10.55 7.63
CA SER A 3 -9.18 12.01 7.63
C SER A 3 -10.67 12.26 7.57
N LEU A 4 -11.21 12.96 8.57
CA LEU A 4 -12.62 13.30 8.68
C LEU A 4 -13.15 13.81 7.32
N HIS A 5 -14.22 13.21 6.80
CA HIS A 5 -14.90 13.77 5.63
C HIS A 5 -15.58 15.06 6.05
N LEU A 6 -15.05 16.19 5.59
CA LEU A 6 -15.58 17.51 5.89
C LEU A 6 -17.02 17.61 5.38
N ALA A 7 -17.89 18.02 6.28
CA ALA A 7 -19.33 18.08 6.05
C ALA A 7 -19.85 19.52 6.16
N ASP A 8 -21.15 19.70 5.97
CA ASP A 8 -21.80 20.98 6.20
C ASP A 8 -21.44 21.56 7.59
N GLY A 9 -21.10 22.85 7.62
CA GLY A 9 -20.56 23.53 8.81
C GLY A 9 -19.05 23.34 9.07
N SER A 10 -18.36 22.46 8.36
CA SER A 10 -16.89 22.34 8.48
C SER A 10 -16.19 23.54 7.86
N GLU A 11 -15.14 24.04 8.49
CA GLU A 11 -14.31 25.12 7.93
C GLU A 11 -13.50 24.64 6.73
N LYS A 12 -13.22 25.55 5.77
CA LYS A 12 -12.36 25.24 4.62
C LYS A 12 -10.90 25.14 5.11
N PRO A 13 -10.20 24.02 4.88
CA PRO A 13 -8.79 23.92 5.26
C PRO A 13 -7.93 24.98 4.56
N ALA A 14 -6.99 25.57 5.29
CA ALA A 14 -6.04 26.53 4.74
C ALA A 14 -5.27 25.93 3.56
N GLU A 15 -5.07 26.70 2.49
CA GLU A 15 -4.29 26.27 1.32
C GLU A 15 -2.80 26.24 1.65
N VAL A 16 -2.10 25.20 1.18
CA VAL A 16 -0.64 25.11 1.31
C VAL A 16 -0.02 25.74 0.08
N LYS A 17 0.60 26.91 0.24
CA LYS A 17 1.16 27.67 -0.88
C LYS A 17 2.19 26.85 -1.65
N GLY A 18 2.03 26.77 -2.97
CA GLY A 18 2.94 26.02 -3.85
C GLY A 18 2.74 24.50 -3.83
N ARG A 19 1.68 23.99 -3.19
CA ARG A 19 1.35 22.56 -3.17
C ARG A 19 -0.04 22.35 -3.79
N ALA A 20 -0.16 21.31 -4.61
CA ALA A 20 -1.44 20.92 -5.19
C ALA A 20 -2.36 20.31 -4.13
N ARG A 21 -3.68 20.44 -4.31
CA ARG A 21 -4.71 19.89 -3.43
C ARG A 21 -5.70 19.04 -4.22
N LEU A 22 -6.01 17.86 -3.68
CA LEU A 22 -7.06 16.99 -4.19
C LEU A 22 -8.21 16.90 -3.19
N TYR A 23 -9.38 17.43 -3.57
CA TYR A 23 -10.61 17.14 -2.86
C TYR A 23 -11.12 15.76 -3.25
N SER A 24 -11.22 14.90 -2.24
CA SER A 24 -11.39 13.46 -2.37
C SER A 24 -12.61 12.97 -1.61
N MET A 25 -12.96 11.71 -1.83
CA MET A 25 -13.82 10.93 -0.95
C MET A 25 -13.22 9.53 -0.90
N VAL A 26 -12.94 9.05 0.31
CA VAL A 26 -12.32 7.74 0.53
C VAL A 26 -13.12 6.65 -0.19
N PHE A 27 -12.42 5.80 -0.94
CA PHE A 27 -12.99 4.73 -1.78
C PHE A 27 -13.77 5.18 -3.03
N CYS A 28 -13.69 6.46 -3.42
CA CYS A 28 -14.27 6.90 -4.69
C CYS A 28 -13.41 6.44 -5.88
N PRO A 29 -13.93 5.62 -6.82
CA PRO A 29 -13.15 5.12 -7.97
C PRO A 29 -12.69 6.25 -8.91
N PHE A 30 -13.47 7.32 -9.03
CA PHE A 30 -13.10 8.48 -9.83
C PHE A 30 -11.90 9.24 -9.25
N VAL A 31 -11.77 9.25 -7.93
CA VAL A 31 -10.64 9.91 -7.25
C VAL A 31 -9.41 9.01 -7.24
N MET A 32 -9.59 7.69 -7.14
CA MET A 32 -8.49 6.71 -7.27
C MET A 32 -7.68 6.91 -8.56
N ARG A 33 -8.35 7.18 -9.69
CA ARG A 33 -7.71 7.57 -10.96
C ARG A 33 -6.66 8.66 -10.77
N ILE A 34 -7.03 9.73 -10.06
CA ILE A 34 -6.16 10.89 -9.87
C ILE A 34 -5.00 10.57 -8.96
N HIS A 35 -5.25 9.79 -7.91
CA HIS A 35 -4.17 9.29 -7.06
C HIS A 35 -3.16 8.45 -7.84
N HIS A 36 -3.60 7.60 -8.77
CA HIS A 36 -2.70 6.84 -9.64
C HIS A 36 -1.87 7.76 -10.54
N VAL A 37 -2.48 8.74 -11.19
CA VAL A 37 -1.76 9.72 -12.03
C VAL A 37 -0.74 10.51 -11.21
N LEU A 38 -1.16 11.09 -10.08
CA LEU A 38 -0.29 11.86 -9.20
C LEU A 38 0.87 11.01 -8.66
N SER A 39 0.62 9.74 -8.34
CA SER A 39 1.66 8.81 -7.88
C SER A 39 2.65 8.45 -8.99
N LEU A 40 2.18 8.15 -10.21
CA LEU A 40 3.05 7.79 -11.33
C LEU A 40 3.92 8.97 -11.77
N LYS A 41 3.39 10.18 -11.66
CA LYS A 41 4.09 11.43 -12.00
C LYS A 41 4.85 12.04 -10.83
N GLN A 42 4.82 11.40 -9.66
CA GLN A 42 5.51 11.84 -8.44
C GLN A 42 5.18 13.29 -8.06
N ILE A 43 3.92 13.66 -8.20
CA ILE A 43 3.45 15.02 -7.89
C ILE A 43 3.04 15.05 -6.43
N PRO A 44 3.62 15.93 -5.60
CA PRO A 44 3.21 16.09 -4.21
C PRO A 44 1.89 16.87 -4.12
N TYR A 45 0.96 16.36 -3.32
CA TYR A 45 -0.34 17.00 -3.09
C TYR A 45 -0.80 16.79 -1.65
N ASP A 46 -1.71 17.63 -1.18
CA ASP A 46 -2.50 17.38 0.03
C ASP A 46 -3.93 16.92 -0.33
N ILE A 47 -4.59 16.24 0.61
CA ILE A 47 -5.89 15.62 0.40
C ILE A 47 -6.89 16.22 1.38
N VAL A 48 -8.05 16.63 0.86
CA VAL A 48 -9.19 17.04 1.68
C VAL A 48 -10.37 16.13 1.36
N ASN A 49 -10.80 15.32 2.32
CA ASN A 49 -11.92 14.42 2.13
C ASN A 49 -13.25 15.15 2.35
N ILE A 50 -14.21 14.97 1.44
CA ILE A 50 -15.51 15.64 1.43
C ILE A 50 -16.63 14.64 1.69
N ASN A 51 -17.53 14.97 2.61
CA ASN A 51 -18.76 14.22 2.80
C ASN A 51 -19.72 14.54 1.64
N LEU A 52 -19.88 13.59 0.71
CA LEU A 52 -20.73 13.80 -0.47
C LEU A 52 -22.23 13.78 -0.16
N GLN A 53 -22.67 13.33 1.01
CA GLN A 53 -24.08 13.42 1.41
C GLN A 53 -24.39 14.78 2.04
N LYS A 54 -23.48 15.30 2.87
CA LYS A 54 -23.61 16.59 3.57
C LYS A 54 -22.44 17.49 3.20
N LYS A 55 -22.48 18.06 2.00
CA LYS A 55 -21.34 18.81 1.44
C LYS A 55 -21.18 20.17 2.13
N PRO A 56 -19.95 20.62 2.45
CA PRO A 56 -19.72 21.99 2.90
C PRO A 56 -20.10 23.03 1.85
N GLN A 57 -20.65 24.17 2.26
CA GLN A 57 -21.03 25.26 1.34
C GLN A 57 -19.84 25.80 0.55
N TRP A 58 -18.66 25.93 1.17
CA TRP A 58 -17.46 26.38 0.49
C TRP A 58 -16.99 25.40 -0.60
N PHE A 59 -17.28 24.09 -0.45
CA PHE A 59 -16.94 23.10 -1.47
C PHE A 59 -17.88 23.25 -2.68
N LEU A 60 -19.17 23.52 -2.45
CA LEU A 60 -20.13 23.79 -3.52
C LEU A 60 -19.83 25.11 -4.25
N GLN A 61 -19.24 26.10 -3.58
CA GLN A 61 -18.73 27.31 -4.24
C GLN A 61 -17.54 27.02 -5.15
N LEU A 62 -16.69 26.06 -4.78
CA LEU A 62 -15.55 25.60 -5.59
C LEU A 62 -16.00 24.74 -6.78
N ASN A 63 -16.93 23.81 -6.55
CA ASN A 63 -17.52 22.98 -7.58
C ASN A 63 -19.05 22.89 -7.39
N PRO A 64 -19.84 23.68 -8.14
CA PRO A 64 -21.31 23.67 -8.03
C PRO A 64 -21.96 22.32 -8.33
N VAL A 65 -21.29 21.46 -9.10
CA VAL A 65 -21.74 20.08 -9.36
C VAL A 65 -21.68 19.23 -8.08
N GLY A 66 -20.85 19.61 -7.11
CA GLY A 66 -20.69 18.94 -5.83
C GLY A 66 -20.08 17.55 -5.93
N LYS A 67 -19.35 17.24 -7.01
CA LYS A 67 -18.69 15.95 -7.20
C LYS A 67 -17.19 16.05 -6.93
N VAL A 68 -16.60 14.92 -6.60
CA VAL A 68 -15.14 14.71 -6.55
C VAL A 68 -14.73 13.83 -7.74
N PRO A 69 -13.48 13.92 -8.23
CA PRO A 69 -12.39 14.77 -7.75
C PRO A 69 -12.56 16.25 -8.10
N VAL A 70 -12.02 17.12 -7.24
CA VAL A 70 -11.63 18.50 -7.59
C VAL A 70 -10.15 18.63 -7.31
N TYR A 71 -9.35 18.93 -8.33
CA TYR A 71 -7.92 19.14 -8.21
C TYR A 71 -7.61 20.62 -8.31
N ILE A 72 -6.86 21.16 -7.35
CA ILE A 72 -6.29 22.49 -7.42
C ILE A 72 -4.79 22.31 -7.56
N ASP A 73 -4.21 22.82 -8.64
CA ASP A 73 -2.77 22.76 -8.83
C ASP A 73 -2.04 23.76 -7.91
N SER A 74 -0.73 23.58 -7.77
CA SER A 74 0.20 24.46 -7.06
C SER A 74 0.16 25.93 -7.52
N ASP A 75 -0.26 26.20 -8.77
CA ASP A 75 -0.45 27.55 -9.33
C ASP A 75 -1.86 28.11 -9.13
N GLY A 76 -2.76 27.37 -8.48
CA GLY A 76 -4.15 27.73 -8.23
C GLY A 76 -5.14 27.32 -9.32
N THR A 77 -4.70 26.67 -10.40
CA THR A 77 -5.59 26.15 -11.45
C THR A 77 -6.55 25.12 -10.88
N VAL A 78 -7.86 25.32 -11.05
CA VAL A 78 -8.89 24.37 -10.61
C VAL A 78 -9.34 23.51 -11.78
N VAL A 79 -9.27 22.19 -11.60
CA VAL A 79 -9.65 21.19 -12.61
C VAL A 79 -10.62 20.19 -11.97
N THR A 80 -11.70 19.90 -12.68
CA THR A 80 -12.76 18.97 -12.25
C THR A 80 -12.98 17.90 -13.30
N GLU A 81 -13.74 16.86 -12.95
CA GLU A 81 -13.97 15.64 -13.76
C GLU A 81 -12.73 14.74 -13.84
N SER A 82 -12.86 13.48 -13.42
CA SER A 82 -11.69 12.59 -13.26
C SER A 82 -10.85 12.38 -14.53
N VAL A 83 -11.48 12.28 -15.70
CA VAL A 83 -10.75 12.10 -16.97
C VAL A 83 -10.03 13.39 -17.36
N THR A 84 -10.68 14.54 -17.18
CA THR A 84 -10.10 15.86 -17.45
C THR A 84 -8.94 16.16 -16.52
N VAL A 85 -9.06 15.88 -15.22
CA VAL A 85 -7.96 16.04 -14.25
C VAL A 85 -6.79 15.13 -14.62
N ALA A 86 -7.06 13.87 -14.97
CA ALA A 86 -6.00 12.94 -15.38
C ALA A 86 -5.26 13.42 -16.64
N ASN A 87 -5.99 13.88 -17.67
CA ASN A 87 -5.39 14.42 -18.89
C ASN A 87 -4.64 15.74 -18.61
N TYR A 88 -5.19 16.64 -17.79
CA TYR A 88 -4.51 17.89 -17.40
C TYR A 88 -3.16 17.60 -16.73
N LEU A 89 -3.12 16.65 -15.81
CA LEU A 89 -1.89 16.24 -15.14
C LEU A 89 -0.89 15.61 -16.13
N ASP A 90 -1.36 14.85 -17.11
CA ASP A 90 -0.52 14.28 -18.17
C ASP A 90 0.06 15.33 -19.11
N GLU A 91 -0.74 16.32 -19.51
CA GLU A 91 -0.30 17.43 -20.36
C GLU A 91 0.69 18.35 -19.64
N LYS A 92 0.45 18.65 -18.35
CA LYS A 92 1.31 19.53 -17.58
C LYS A 92 2.62 18.87 -17.16
N TYR A 93 2.58 17.58 -16.86
CA TYR A 93 3.73 16.79 -16.43
C TYR A 93 3.91 15.62 -17.41
N PRO A 94 4.54 15.84 -18.57
CA PRO A 94 4.55 14.88 -19.67
C PRO A 94 5.34 13.60 -19.39
N GLU A 95 6.15 13.55 -18.34
CA GLU A 95 6.98 12.40 -17.98
C GLU A 95 6.54 11.76 -16.64
N PRO A 96 6.36 10.43 -16.59
CA PRO A 96 6.28 9.52 -17.73
C PRO A 96 5.00 9.76 -18.56
N PRO A 97 5.03 9.52 -19.89
CA PRO A 97 3.86 9.68 -20.74
C PRO A 97 2.83 8.59 -20.44
N LEU A 98 1.57 8.98 -20.26
CA LEU A 98 0.49 8.03 -20.01
C LEU A 98 -0.22 7.57 -21.29
N TYR A 99 -0.02 8.25 -22.40
CA TYR A 99 -0.43 7.78 -23.71
C TYR A 99 0.78 7.36 -24.54
N ASN A 100 0.64 6.25 -25.26
CA ASN A 100 1.55 5.90 -26.35
C ASN A 100 0.94 6.43 -27.66
N ASP A 101 1.69 7.24 -28.41
CA ASP A 101 1.21 7.86 -29.65
C ASP A 101 0.69 6.85 -30.68
N GLU A 102 1.26 5.64 -30.72
CA GLU A 102 0.85 4.58 -31.64
C GLU A 102 -0.51 3.99 -31.27
N THR A 103 -0.84 3.92 -29.97
CA THR A 103 -2.08 3.30 -29.47
C THR A 103 -3.12 4.31 -28.98
N LYS A 104 -2.76 5.59 -28.88
CA LYS A 104 -3.59 6.64 -28.25
C LYS A 104 -5.01 6.69 -28.80
N SER A 105 -5.18 6.66 -30.12
CA SER A 105 -6.52 6.66 -30.73
C SER A 105 -7.35 5.48 -30.26
N ARG A 106 -6.73 4.30 -30.16
CA ARG A 106 -7.39 3.08 -29.72
C ARG A 106 -7.67 3.09 -28.21
N ASP A 107 -6.77 3.66 -27.42
CA ASP A 107 -6.97 3.86 -25.99
C ASP A 107 -8.16 4.77 -25.71
N LEU A 108 -8.30 5.86 -26.48
CA LEU A 108 -9.45 6.77 -26.37
C LEU A 108 -10.78 6.08 -26.71
N GLU A 109 -10.81 5.22 -27.73
CA GLU A 109 -12.01 4.40 -28.05
C GLU A 109 -12.38 3.43 -26.92
N LEU A 110 -11.38 2.87 -26.23
CA LEU A 110 -11.58 1.96 -25.11
C LEU A 110 -11.98 2.70 -23.82
N ILE A 111 -11.48 3.92 -23.64
CA ILE A 111 -11.89 4.83 -22.57
C ILE A 111 -13.35 5.26 -22.75
N ASP A 112 -13.79 5.59 -23.96
CA ASP A 112 -15.18 5.91 -24.24
C ASP A 112 -16.10 4.72 -23.92
N HIS A 113 -15.71 3.54 -24.39
CA HIS A 113 -16.43 2.29 -24.12
C HIS A 113 -16.53 1.96 -22.62
N LEU A 114 -15.53 2.35 -21.82
CA LEU A 114 -15.48 2.07 -20.38
C LEU A 114 -16.69 2.67 -19.65
N SER A 115 -17.24 3.78 -20.14
CA SER A 115 -18.43 4.43 -19.56
C SER A 115 -19.61 3.47 -19.40
N LYS A 116 -19.79 2.52 -20.33
CA LYS A 116 -20.86 1.50 -20.24
C LYS A 116 -20.66 0.58 -19.04
N ILE A 117 -19.42 0.11 -18.83
CA ILE A 117 -19.06 -0.76 -17.70
C ILE A 117 -19.25 0.01 -16.39
N ILE A 118 -18.82 1.27 -16.36
CA ILE A 118 -18.98 2.17 -15.21
C ILE A 118 -20.46 2.32 -14.86
N ASP A 119 -21.32 2.55 -15.84
CA ASP A 119 -22.77 2.73 -15.62
C ASP A 119 -23.41 1.46 -15.05
N ILE A 120 -23.06 0.28 -15.59
CA ILE A 120 -23.55 -1.01 -15.08
C ILE A 120 -23.12 -1.20 -13.63
N ILE A 121 -21.82 -1.10 -13.33
CA ILE A 121 -21.28 -1.27 -11.98
C ILE A 121 -21.90 -0.26 -11.01
N THR A 122 -22.02 1.00 -11.43
CA THR A 122 -22.63 2.07 -10.64
C THR A 122 -24.08 1.76 -10.30
N ASN A 123 -24.85 1.23 -11.25
CA ASN A 123 -26.24 0.85 -11.01
C ASN A 123 -26.36 -0.32 -10.02
N VAL A 124 -25.40 -1.25 -10.00
CA VAL A 124 -25.33 -2.30 -8.97
C VAL A 124 -24.99 -1.70 -7.60
N VAL A 125 -23.93 -0.89 -7.52
CA VAL A 125 -23.45 -0.29 -6.25
C VAL A 125 -24.51 0.58 -5.59
N TYR A 126 -25.29 1.34 -6.37
CA TYR A 126 -26.38 2.16 -5.86
C TYR A 126 -27.73 1.43 -5.81
N GLU A 127 -27.74 0.10 -5.95
CA GLU A 127 -28.93 -0.76 -5.91
C GLU A 127 -30.06 -0.32 -6.86
N LYS A 128 -29.70 0.32 -7.99
CA LYS A 128 -30.64 0.77 -9.02
C LYS A 128 -31.00 -0.35 -9.98
N ASP A 129 -30.07 -1.27 -10.21
CA ASP A 129 -30.34 -2.48 -10.97
C ASP A 129 -30.91 -3.56 -10.04
N LYS A 130 -32.04 -4.15 -10.45
CA LYS A 130 -32.79 -5.15 -9.66
C LYS A 130 -32.74 -6.54 -10.30
N ARG A 131 -32.02 -6.71 -11.40
CA ARG A 131 -31.79 -8.02 -12.03
C ARG A 131 -30.94 -8.91 -11.11
N GLU A 132 -30.96 -10.21 -11.39
CA GLU A 132 -30.04 -11.14 -10.72
C GLU A 132 -28.58 -10.77 -11.04
N PHE A 133 -27.72 -10.80 -10.03
CA PHE A 133 -26.33 -10.36 -10.20
C PHE A 133 -25.57 -11.20 -11.25
N GLU A 134 -25.96 -12.47 -11.44
CA GLU A 134 -25.37 -13.33 -12.48
C GLU A 134 -25.64 -12.79 -13.90
N GLU A 135 -26.84 -12.27 -14.17
CA GLU A 135 -27.18 -11.66 -15.47
C GLU A 135 -26.37 -10.39 -15.71
N ILE A 136 -26.26 -9.56 -14.67
CA ILE A 136 -25.47 -8.32 -14.73
C ILE A 136 -23.99 -8.63 -14.93
N LEU A 137 -23.48 -9.67 -14.26
CA LEU A 137 -22.09 -10.09 -14.39
C LEU A 137 -21.79 -10.59 -15.81
N ILE A 138 -22.71 -11.32 -16.45
CA ILE A 138 -22.58 -11.71 -17.86
C ILE A 138 -22.45 -10.47 -18.75
N GLU A 139 -23.29 -9.46 -18.54
CA GLU A 139 -23.23 -8.20 -19.28
C GLU A 139 -21.89 -7.47 -19.07
N ILE A 140 -21.39 -7.38 -17.83
CA ILE A 140 -20.07 -6.82 -17.53
C ILE A 140 -18.98 -7.60 -18.27
N MET A 141 -19.01 -8.94 -18.23
CA MET A 141 -18.02 -9.78 -18.91
C MET A 141 -18.02 -9.60 -20.43
N ASP A 142 -19.19 -9.49 -21.05
CA ASP A 142 -19.29 -9.31 -22.49
C ASP A 142 -18.73 -7.95 -22.92
N ASN A 143 -18.91 -6.91 -22.10
CA ASN A 143 -18.25 -5.62 -22.31
C ASN A 143 -16.72 -5.71 -22.07
N LEU A 144 -16.27 -6.48 -21.07
CA LEU A 144 -14.84 -6.68 -20.77
C LEU A 144 -14.10 -7.48 -21.85
N GLN A 145 -14.81 -8.31 -22.64
CA GLN A 145 -14.21 -9.07 -23.74
C GLN A 145 -13.47 -8.19 -24.76
N LYS A 146 -13.93 -6.95 -24.96
CA LYS A 146 -13.26 -5.99 -25.84
C LYS A 146 -11.82 -5.67 -25.39
N TYR A 147 -11.58 -5.62 -24.08
CA TYR A 147 -10.29 -5.30 -23.48
C TYR A 147 -9.35 -6.50 -23.52
N GLU A 148 -9.87 -7.71 -23.27
CA GLU A 148 -9.07 -8.94 -23.40
C GLU A 148 -8.59 -9.17 -24.83
N ASN A 149 -9.47 -8.97 -25.81
CA ASN A 149 -9.09 -9.07 -27.23
C ASN A 149 -8.00 -8.05 -27.59
N GLU A 150 -8.02 -6.87 -26.95
CA GLU A 150 -6.99 -5.86 -27.15
C GLU A 150 -5.65 -6.29 -26.53
N PHE A 151 -5.65 -6.93 -25.36
CA PHE A 151 -4.44 -7.54 -24.80
C PHE A 151 -3.84 -8.61 -25.71
N ASP A 152 -4.66 -9.46 -26.33
CA ASP A 152 -4.21 -10.47 -27.30
C ASP A 152 -3.53 -9.84 -28.53
N ILE A 153 -4.06 -8.71 -28.99
CA ILE A 153 -3.48 -7.95 -30.12
C ILE A 153 -2.13 -7.34 -29.71
N ARG A 154 -2.08 -6.69 -28.55
CA ARG A 154 -0.89 -5.92 -28.10
C ARG A 154 0.22 -6.80 -27.55
N LYS A 155 -0.12 -7.94 -26.95
CA LYS A 155 0.80 -8.85 -26.24
C LYS A 155 1.64 -8.13 -25.18
N MET A 156 1.00 -7.24 -24.43
CA MET A 156 1.61 -6.39 -23.41
C MET A 156 1.08 -6.72 -22.01
N THR A 157 1.80 -6.27 -20.98
CA THR A 157 1.39 -6.42 -19.57
C THR A 157 0.34 -5.38 -19.17
N PHE A 158 0.44 -4.17 -19.70
CA PHE A 158 -0.51 -3.07 -19.55
C PHE A 158 -0.92 -2.56 -20.93
N PHE A 159 -2.03 -1.82 -21.04
CA PHE A 159 -2.36 -1.10 -22.26
C PHE A 159 -1.29 -0.06 -22.62
N GLY A 160 -0.64 0.52 -21.61
CA GLY A 160 0.55 1.36 -21.76
C GLY A 160 1.86 0.61 -22.04
N GLY A 161 1.84 -0.71 -22.20
CA GLY A 161 3.02 -1.52 -22.49
C GLY A 161 3.64 -2.16 -21.24
N SER A 162 4.88 -1.76 -20.91
CA SER A 162 5.61 -2.25 -19.74
C SER A 162 5.22 -1.53 -18.44
N ASN A 163 4.63 -0.33 -18.55
CA ASN A 163 4.10 0.45 -17.43
C ASN A 163 2.60 0.75 -17.67
N PRO A 164 1.81 1.02 -16.61
CA PRO A 164 0.42 1.43 -16.76
C PRO A 164 0.27 2.73 -17.57
N GLY A 165 -0.59 2.72 -18.58
CA GLY A 165 -1.00 3.91 -19.34
C GLY A 165 -2.31 4.49 -18.84
N MET A 166 -2.79 5.54 -19.50
CA MET A 166 -4.01 6.25 -19.12
C MET A 166 -5.23 5.34 -19.11
N LEU A 167 -5.36 4.45 -20.10
CA LEU A 167 -6.47 3.49 -20.15
C LEU A 167 -6.44 2.55 -18.93
N ASP A 168 -5.27 2.01 -18.57
CA ASP A 168 -5.11 1.16 -17.39
C ASP A 168 -5.58 1.92 -16.13
N ILE A 169 -5.10 3.15 -15.95
CA ILE A 169 -5.40 4.01 -14.79
C ILE A 169 -6.91 4.30 -14.66
N LEU A 170 -7.58 4.60 -15.79
CA LEU A 170 -8.99 4.94 -15.79
C LEU A 170 -9.89 3.72 -15.55
N MET A 171 -9.46 2.54 -15.99
CA MET A 171 -10.19 1.28 -15.93
C MET A 171 -10.05 0.59 -14.56
N TRP A 172 -8.87 0.61 -13.97
CA TRP A 172 -8.53 -0.25 -12.82
C TRP A 172 -9.45 -0.13 -11.60
N PRO A 173 -9.82 1.07 -11.13
CA PRO A 173 -10.73 1.18 -9.97
C PRO A 173 -12.07 0.45 -10.16
N TRP A 174 -12.53 0.33 -11.41
CA TRP A 174 -13.78 -0.36 -11.74
C TRP A 174 -13.61 -1.87 -11.79
N PHE A 175 -12.42 -2.34 -12.16
CA PHE A 175 -12.08 -3.75 -12.08
C PHE A 175 -12.06 -4.22 -10.62
N ASP A 176 -11.42 -3.46 -9.73
CA ASP A 176 -11.40 -3.74 -8.29
C ASP A 176 -12.81 -3.78 -7.68
N ILE A 177 -13.67 -2.81 -8.04
CA ILE A 177 -15.06 -2.80 -7.59
C ILE A 177 -15.83 -4.00 -8.14
N GLY A 178 -15.66 -4.33 -9.43
CA GLY A 178 -16.31 -5.49 -10.05
C GLY A 178 -15.93 -6.79 -9.33
N MET A 179 -14.64 -6.98 -9.03
CA MET A 179 -14.14 -8.10 -8.25
C MET A 179 -14.75 -8.13 -6.84
N ALA A 180 -14.79 -6.99 -6.14
CA ALA A 180 -15.43 -6.92 -4.83
C ALA A 180 -16.92 -7.30 -4.87
N LEU A 181 -17.67 -6.84 -5.89
CA LEU A 181 -19.07 -7.21 -6.07
C LEU A 181 -19.25 -8.73 -6.26
N THR A 182 -18.38 -9.39 -7.05
CA THR A 182 -18.47 -10.86 -7.20
C THR A 182 -18.29 -11.61 -5.89
N LEU A 183 -17.43 -11.12 -4.99
CA LEU A 183 -17.24 -11.70 -3.67
C LEU A 183 -18.45 -11.44 -2.77
N LEU A 184 -18.99 -10.22 -2.76
CA LEU A 184 -20.17 -9.85 -1.97
C LEU A 184 -21.40 -10.66 -2.35
N HIS A 185 -21.59 -10.93 -3.64
CA HIS A 185 -22.68 -11.74 -4.17
C HIS A 185 -22.40 -13.25 -4.15
N LYS A 186 -21.34 -13.70 -3.44
CA LYS A 186 -20.95 -15.12 -3.27
C LYS A 186 -20.70 -15.87 -4.58
N GLN A 187 -20.34 -15.16 -5.65
CA GLN A 187 -20.03 -15.72 -6.96
C GLN A 187 -18.55 -16.16 -7.06
N HIS A 188 -18.03 -16.83 -6.02
CA HIS A 188 -16.61 -17.22 -5.93
C HIS A 188 -16.17 -18.18 -7.03
N ALA A 189 -17.04 -19.11 -7.45
CA ALA A 189 -16.76 -20.02 -8.56
C ALA A 189 -16.64 -19.27 -9.90
N SER A 190 -17.33 -18.14 -10.02
CA SER A 190 -17.28 -17.26 -11.18
C SER A 190 -15.95 -16.53 -11.22
N VAL A 191 -15.41 -16.04 -10.09
CA VAL A 191 -14.05 -15.45 -9.99
C VAL A 191 -12.96 -16.37 -10.57
N GLU A 192 -12.92 -17.64 -10.17
CA GLU A 192 -11.94 -18.60 -10.71
C GLU A 192 -12.17 -18.91 -12.19
N ARG A 193 -13.43 -18.93 -12.64
CA ARG A 193 -13.77 -19.05 -14.07
C ARG A 193 -13.33 -17.81 -14.84
N HIS A 194 -13.40 -16.62 -14.25
CA HIS A 194 -12.99 -15.36 -14.85
C HIS A 194 -11.48 -15.22 -14.93
N LYS A 195 -10.72 -15.70 -13.93
CA LYS A 195 -9.26 -15.84 -14.04
C LYS A 195 -8.82 -16.62 -15.26
N LYS A 196 -9.60 -17.64 -15.66
CA LYS A 196 -9.33 -18.43 -16.87
C LYS A 196 -9.81 -17.75 -18.14
N ARG A 197 -10.92 -17.00 -18.09
CA ARG A 197 -11.51 -16.30 -19.25
C ARG A 197 -10.75 -15.01 -19.61
N PHE A 198 -10.17 -14.35 -18.62
CA PHE A 198 -9.47 -13.07 -18.74
C PHE A 198 -8.09 -13.11 -18.08
N PRO A 199 -7.18 -13.98 -18.58
CA PRO A 199 -5.86 -14.15 -17.98
C PRO A 199 -5.03 -12.86 -17.97
N HIS A 200 -5.16 -11.99 -18.98
CA HIS A 200 -4.34 -10.78 -19.05
C HIS A 200 -4.78 -9.73 -18.01
N MET A 201 -6.08 -9.45 -17.92
CA MET A 201 -6.63 -8.50 -16.94
C MET A 201 -6.41 -8.91 -15.48
N MET A 202 -6.22 -10.22 -15.22
CA MET A 202 -5.95 -10.73 -13.86
C MET A 202 -4.46 -10.78 -13.49
N VAL A 203 -3.56 -10.64 -14.47
CA VAL A 203 -2.10 -10.60 -14.27
C VAL A 203 -1.59 -9.16 -14.18
N SER A 204 -2.29 -8.21 -14.81
CA SER A 204 -2.00 -6.78 -14.76
C SER A 204 -2.34 -6.17 -13.40
N ASN A 205 -1.81 -6.70 -12.29
CA ASN A 205 -2.01 -6.15 -10.96
C ASN A 205 -1.51 -4.69 -10.88
N MET A 206 -2.40 -3.73 -11.05
CA MET A 206 -2.21 -2.38 -10.52
C MET A 206 -2.56 -2.40 -9.03
N THR A 207 -1.81 -3.19 -8.25
CA THR A 207 -1.64 -2.86 -6.84
C THR A 207 -0.80 -1.57 -6.80
N VAL A 208 -1.45 -0.44 -7.07
CA VAL A 208 -0.90 0.85 -6.68
C VAL A 208 -1.04 0.83 -5.17
N GLU A 209 0.08 0.51 -4.52
CA GLU A 209 0.29 0.75 -3.10
C GLU A 209 -0.18 2.16 -2.81
N PHE A 210 -1.41 2.31 -2.31
CA PHE A 210 -1.94 3.57 -1.85
C PHE A 210 -1.38 3.84 -0.46
N ILE A 211 -0.08 4.04 -0.45
CA ILE A 211 0.60 4.85 0.53
C ILE A 211 1.06 6.04 -0.31
N PRO A 212 0.66 7.28 0.00
CA PRO A 212 1.39 8.42 -0.51
C PRO A 212 2.86 8.16 -0.13
N ARG A 213 3.66 7.70 -1.09
CA ARG A 213 5.11 7.84 -1.02
C ARG A 213 5.32 9.33 -1.22
N GLY A 214 4.99 10.12 -0.19
CA GLY A 214 5.56 11.45 -0.09
C GLY A 214 7.05 11.24 -0.10
N ASP A 215 7.73 11.95 -1.00
CA ASP A 215 9.18 11.93 -1.11
C ASP A 215 9.79 11.94 0.29
N SER A 216 10.83 11.15 0.46
CA SER A 216 11.54 11.06 1.72
C SER A 216 12.10 12.43 2.03
N PHE A 217 11.71 13.01 3.17
CA PHE A 217 12.19 14.32 3.56
C PHE A 217 13.69 14.26 3.77
N THR A 218 14.40 15.21 3.17
CA THR A 218 15.87 15.28 3.17
C THR A 218 16.38 16.52 3.90
N LYS A 219 17.69 16.66 4.01
CA LYS A 219 18.32 17.89 4.49
C LYS A 219 17.85 19.10 3.68
N GLY A 220 17.26 20.07 4.36
CA GLY A 220 16.72 21.30 3.76
C GLY A 220 15.22 21.26 3.49
N SER A 221 14.58 20.08 3.55
CA SER A 221 13.12 20.01 3.48
C SER A 221 12.48 20.68 4.71
N GLU A 222 11.38 21.40 4.51
CA GLU A 222 10.59 21.96 5.60
C GLU A 222 9.86 20.85 6.39
N LYS A 223 9.65 21.06 7.70
CA LYS A 223 8.89 20.09 8.52
C LYS A 223 7.43 20.09 8.03
N PRO A 224 6.86 18.93 7.68
CA PRO A 224 5.45 18.88 7.29
C PRO A 224 4.55 19.25 8.47
N ALA A 225 3.51 20.04 8.20
CA ALA A 225 2.50 20.42 9.19
C ALA A 225 1.86 19.18 9.82
N GLU A 226 1.60 19.22 11.13
CA GLU A 226 0.93 18.15 11.86
C GLU A 226 -0.54 18.03 11.42
N VAL A 227 -1.08 16.81 11.46
CA VAL A 227 -2.48 16.55 11.12
C VAL A 227 -3.28 16.51 12.41
N GLU A 228 -4.15 17.51 12.59
CA GLU A 228 -4.94 17.66 13.81
C GLU A 228 -5.74 16.37 14.14
N GLY A 229 -5.64 15.94 15.40
CA GLY A 229 -6.34 14.75 15.90
C GLY A 229 -5.79 13.41 15.40
N GLN A 230 -4.64 13.39 14.73
CA GLN A 230 -3.99 12.15 14.27
C GLN A 230 -2.60 11.98 14.88
N ALA A 231 -2.22 10.71 15.07
CA ALA A 231 -0.85 10.37 15.37
C ALA A 231 0.04 10.50 14.12
N ARG A 232 1.35 10.62 14.31
CA ARG A 232 2.34 10.68 13.25
C ARG A 232 3.37 9.57 13.40
N LEU A 233 3.60 8.82 12.32
CA LEU A 233 4.71 7.89 12.22
C LEU A 233 5.81 8.49 11.32
N TYR A 234 6.96 8.80 11.91
CA TYR A 234 8.19 8.98 11.14
C TYR A 234 8.74 7.61 10.74
N SER A 235 8.84 7.40 9.44
CA SER A 235 9.09 6.11 8.81
C SER A 235 10.23 6.19 7.79
N MET A 236 10.60 5.04 7.26
CA MET A 236 11.36 4.91 6.03
C MET A 236 10.83 3.65 5.32
N VAL A 237 10.49 3.77 4.03
CA VAL A 237 9.71 2.77 3.28
C VAL A 237 10.30 1.36 3.34
N TYR A 238 11.62 1.24 3.22
CA TYR A 238 12.36 -0.03 3.21
C TYR A 238 12.75 -0.52 4.61
N CYS A 239 12.52 0.25 5.68
CA CYS A 239 12.91 -0.12 7.03
C CYS A 239 11.96 -1.20 7.61
N PRO A 240 12.47 -2.38 8.02
CA PRO A 240 11.65 -3.44 8.59
C PRO A 240 11.09 -3.06 9.97
N PHE A 241 11.82 -2.28 10.77
CA PHE A 241 11.35 -1.80 12.07
C PHE A 241 10.20 -0.79 11.96
N ALA A 242 10.25 0.12 10.98
CA ALA A 242 9.12 1.00 10.69
C ALA A 242 7.96 0.23 10.01
N HIS A 243 8.25 -0.87 9.31
CA HIS A 243 7.22 -1.75 8.76
C HIS A 243 6.39 -2.40 9.88
N ARG A 244 7.00 -2.87 10.97
CA ARG A 244 6.26 -3.35 12.16
C ARG A 244 5.13 -2.40 12.56
N ILE A 245 5.44 -1.11 12.67
CA ILE A 245 4.49 -0.12 13.16
C ILE A 245 3.40 0.18 12.13
N ARG A 246 3.74 0.19 10.83
CA ARG A 246 2.73 0.29 9.77
C ARG A 246 1.71 -0.84 9.85
N LEU A 247 2.17 -2.07 10.08
CA LEU A 247 1.30 -3.24 10.26
C LEU A 247 0.42 -3.10 11.51
N VAL A 248 1.00 -2.74 12.66
CA VAL A 248 0.25 -2.55 13.92
C VAL A 248 -0.80 -1.45 13.78
N LEU A 249 -0.43 -0.27 13.26
CA LEU A 249 -1.36 0.83 13.06
C LEU A 249 -2.52 0.47 12.11
N SER A 250 -2.25 -0.35 11.10
CA SER A 250 -3.25 -0.83 10.16
C SER A 250 -4.18 -1.87 10.78
N LEU A 251 -3.63 -2.83 11.52
CA LEU A 251 -4.36 -3.87 12.24
C LEU A 251 -5.27 -3.26 13.32
N LYS A 252 -4.77 -2.29 14.07
CA LYS A 252 -5.48 -1.54 15.12
C LYS A 252 -6.35 -0.40 14.59
N GLN A 253 -6.30 -0.15 13.28
CA GLN A 253 -7.06 0.92 12.61
C GLN A 253 -6.84 2.32 13.21
N VAL A 254 -5.63 2.60 13.71
CA VAL A 254 -5.28 3.88 14.34
C VAL A 254 -5.19 4.98 13.28
N PRO A 255 -5.92 6.11 13.41
CA PRO A 255 -5.75 7.26 12.54
C PRO A 255 -4.33 7.85 12.68
N HIS A 256 -3.60 7.92 11.56
CA HIS A 256 -2.25 8.46 11.55
C HIS A 256 -1.86 8.98 10.17
N ASP A 257 -0.89 9.88 10.14
CA ASP A 257 -0.10 10.22 8.96
C ASP A 257 1.30 9.58 9.01
N ILE A 258 1.93 9.44 7.85
CA ILE A 258 3.27 8.87 7.72
C ILE A 258 4.18 9.90 7.07
N VAL A 259 5.32 10.17 7.69
CA VAL A 259 6.37 11.03 7.15
C VAL A 259 7.61 10.18 6.90
N ASN A 260 7.95 9.94 5.63
CA ASN A 260 9.16 9.20 5.27
C ASN A 260 10.39 10.10 5.39
N ILE A 261 11.46 9.58 5.98
CA ILE A 261 12.72 10.30 6.19
C ILE A 261 13.82 9.63 5.36
N ASN A 262 14.60 10.43 4.63
CA ASN A 262 15.83 9.96 4.04
C ASN A 262 16.88 9.79 5.15
N LEU A 263 17.24 8.53 5.45
CA LEU A 263 18.13 8.23 6.58
C LEU A 263 19.61 8.53 6.29
N GLN A 264 20.00 8.82 5.04
CA GLN A 264 21.34 9.28 4.70
C GLN A 264 21.46 10.80 4.77
N SER A 265 20.43 11.52 4.34
CA SER A 265 20.37 12.98 4.31
C SER A 265 19.21 13.47 5.19
N LYS A 266 19.35 13.36 6.52
CA LYS A 266 18.25 13.66 7.44
C LYS A 266 18.01 15.18 7.56
N PRO A 267 16.75 15.65 7.60
CA PRO A 267 16.45 17.04 7.95
C PRO A 267 16.80 17.36 9.41
N GLN A 268 17.20 18.61 9.67
CA GLN A 268 17.58 19.05 11.02
C GLN A 268 16.42 18.93 12.01
N TRP A 269 15.22 19.36 11.61
CA TRP A 269 14.02 19.28 12.46
C TRP A 269 13.68 17.85 12.89
N PHE A 270 14.09 16.83 12.13
CA PHE A 270 13.88 15.43 12.52
C PHE A 270 14.88 14.99 13.59
N LEU A 271 16.13 15.45 13.48
CA LEU A 271 17.16 15.23 14.50
C LEU A 271 16.83 15.97 15.80
N ASP A 272 16.17 17.12 15.71
CA ASP A 272 15.72 17.90 16.87
C ASP A 272 14.62 17.17 17.67
N ILE A 273 13.82 16.31 17.02
CA ILE A 273 12.84 15.44 17.69
C ILE A 273 13.55 14.33 18.47
N HIS A 274 14.52 13.66 17.84
CA HIS A 274 15.26 12.58 18.47
C HIS A 274 16.70 12.50 17.92
N PRO A 275 17.73 12.82 18.72
CA PRO A 275 19.11 12.99 18.24
C PRO A 275 19.72 11.78 17.54
N ASN A 276 19.27 10.56 17.86
CA ASN A 276 19.76 9.35 17.22
C ASN A 276 19.30 9.23 15.74
N GLY A 277 18.28 9.99 15.33
CA GLY A 277 17.78 10.04 13.95
C GLY A 277 17.35 8.67 13.39
N LYS A 278 16.91 7.75 14.25
CA LYS A 278 16.42 6.42 13.85
C LYS A 278 14.92 6.46 13.67
N VAL A 279 14.41 5.57 12.83
CA VAL A 279 12.97 5.28 12.67
C VAL A 279 12.69 3.85 13.15
N PRO A 280 11.48 3.54 13.63
CA PRO A 280 10.31 4.42 13.74
C PRO A 280 10.41 5.43 14.89
N ILE A 281 9.78 6.59 14.71
CA ILE A 281 9.38 7.50 15.81
C ILE A 281 7.87 7.69 15.66
N TYR A 282 7.13 7.41 16.72
CA TYR A 282 5.69 7.59 16.77
C TYR A 282 5.38 8.76 17.70
N ILE A 283 4.63 9.74 17.19
CA ILE A 283 4.09 10.83 17.99
C ILE A 283 2.58 10.63 18.02
N ASP A 284 2.05 10.43 19.21
CA ASP A 284 0.61 10.28 19.39
C ASP A 284 -0.11 11.63 19.22
N SER A 285 -1.42 11.58 19.02
CA SER A 285 -2.32 12.74 18.93
C SER A 285 -2.32 13.64 20.16
N ASP A 286 -1.88 13.15 21.32
CA ASP A 286 -1.67 13.95 22.55
C ASP A 286 -0.24 14.52 22.67
N GLY A 287 0.60 14.30 21.67
CA GLY A 287 1.99 14.76 21.63
C GLY A 287 3.00 13.82 22.29
N THR A 288 2.57 12.67 22.84
CA THR A 288 3.49 11.69 23.43
C THR A 288 4.42 11.12 22.35
N ILE A 289 5.73 11.14 22.60
CA ILE A 289 6.75 10.64 21.67
C ILE A 289 7.23 9.27 22.15
N ILE A 290 7.09 8.25 21.30
CA ILE A 290 7.55 6.90 21.54
C ILE A 290 8.53 6.49 20.45
N THR A 291 9.65 5.91 20.86
CA THR A 291 10.71 5.37 20.01
C THR A 291 10.93 3.91 20.33
N ASP A 292 11.70 3.19 19.50
CA ASP A 292 11.85 1.73 19.52
C ASP A 292 10.61 1.00 19.00
N SER A 293 10.80 0.13 18.00
CA SER A 293 9.66 -0.52 17.33
C SER A 293 8.82 -1.42 18.24
N VAL A 294 9.41 -2.05 19.27
CA VAL A 294 8.65 -2.92 20.17
C VAL A 294 7.90 -2.06 21.19
N ALA A 295 8.54 -1.02 21.72
CA ALA A 295 7.89 -0.07 22.62
C ALA A 295 6.74 0.69 21.95
N VAL A 296 6.93 1.15 20.70
CA VAL A 296 5.86 1.78 19.92
C VAL A 296 4.69 0.82 19.69
N ALA A 297 4.97 -0.44 19.33
CA ALA A 297 3.91 -1.43 19.10
C ALA A 297 3.11 -1.71 20.38
N ASN A 298 3.78 -1.88 21.52
CA ASN A 298 3.13 -2.09 22.81
C ASN A 298 2.32 -0.86 23.24
N TYR A 299 2.86 0.34 23.07
CA TYR A 299 2.14 1.58 23.39
C TYR A 299 0.83 1.70 22.58
N ILE A 300 0.87 1.39 21.29
CA ILE A 300 -0.33 1.38 20.44
C ILE A 300 -1.32 0.31 20.89
N ASP A 301 -0.85 -0.89 21.25
CA ASP A 301 -1.69 -1.99 21.74
C ASP A 301 -2.38 -1.64 23.06
N GLU A 302 -1.67 -0.98 23.99
CA GLU A 302 -2.21 -0.51 25.27
C GLU A 302 -3.26 0.59 25.08
N LYS A 303 -3.01 1.55 24.18
CA LYS A 303 -3.96 2.66 23.91
C LYS A 303 -5.16 2.22 23.09
N CYS A 304 -4.99 1.21 22.24
CA CYS A 304 -6.04 0.64 21.39
C CYS A 304 -6.16 -0.86 21.67
N PRO A 305 -6.83 -1.28 22.76
CA PRO A 305 -6.82 -2.67 23.21
C PRO A 305 -7.46 -3.65 22.22
N GLU A 306 -8.35 -3.19 21.33
CA GLU A 306 -9.07 -4.04 20.38
C GLU A 306 -8.51 -3.94 18.94
N PRO A 307 -8.30 -5.07 18.24
CA PRO A 307 -8.30 -6.44 18.76
C PRO A 307 -7.05 -6.72 19.62
N PRO A 308 -7.12 -7.52 20.70
CA PRO A 308 -5.96 -7.79 21.57
C PRO A 308 -4.84 -8.50 20.81
N LEU A 309 -3.59 -8.02 20.94
CA LEU A 309 -2.43 -8.63 20.28
C LEU A 309 -1.57 -9.50 21.20
N TYR A 310 -1.94 -9.61 22.48
CA TYR A 310 -1.35 -10.57 23.39
C TYR A 310 -2.43 -11.49 23.94
N ASN A 311 -2.05 -12.74 24.13
CA ASN A 311 -2.81 -13.69 24.94
C ASN A 311 -2.00 -13.92 26.22
N ASP A 312 -2.61 -13.72 27.39
CA ASP A 312 -1.92 -13.84 28.68
C ASP A 312 -1.26 -15.22 28.89
N GLU A 313 -1.83 -16.28 28.32
CA GLU A 313 -1.28 -17.64 28.41
C GLU A 313 0.00 -17.81 27.59
N THR A 314 0.11 -17.14 26.44
CA THR A 314 1.26 -17.29 25.53
C THR A 314 2.23 -16.12 25.57
N LYS A 315 1.86 -14.98 26.17
CA LYS A 315 2.61 -13.72 26.12
C LYS A 315 4.07 -13.87 26.54
N SER A 316 4.34 -14.60 27.61
CA SER A 316 5.73 -14.82 28.07
C SER A 316 6.55 -15.56 27.02
N ARG A 317 5.97 -16.59 26.39
CA ARG A 317 6.63 -17.36 25.33
C ARG A 317 6.77 -16.54 24.05
N ASP A 318 5.78 -15.72 23.72
CA ASP A 318 5.83 -14.82 22.57
C ASP A 318 6.97 -13.80 22.67
N LEU A 319 7.19 -13.25 23.87
CA LEU A 319 8.29 -12.33 24.13
C LEU A 319 9.66 -13.02 24.08
N GLU A 320 9.76 -14.24 24.59
CA GLU A 320 10.98 -15.07 24.48
C GLU A 320 11.32 -15.37 23.02
N LEU A 321 10.33 -15.80 22.23
CA LEU A 321 10.50 -16.05 20.80
C LEU A 321 10.90 -14.79 20.04
N LEU A 322 10.34 -13.63 20.39
CA LEU A 322 10.73 -12.35 19.79
C LEU A 322 12.19 -12.01 20.09
N ASP A 323 12.65 -12.27 21.32
CA ASP A 323 14.06 -12.10 21.70
C ASP A 323 14.97 -13.05 20.93
N HIS A 324 14.62 -14.34 20.84
CA HIS A 324 15.38 -15.33 20.06
C HIS A 324 15.39 -14.99 18.56
N PHE A 325 14.30 -14.44 18.01
CA PHE A 325 14.23 -13.98 16.62
C PHE A 325 15.25 -12.87 16.32
N SER A 326 15.76 -12.15 17.33
CA SER A 326 16.78 -11.11 17.13
C SER A 326 18.05 -11.63 16.49
N LYS A 327 18.43 -12.88 16.71
CA LYS A 327 19.57 -13.53 16.04
C LYS A 327 19.37 -13.59 14.53
N ILE A 328 18.18 -14.01 14.09
CA ILE A 328 17.79 -14.01 12.66
C ILE A 328 17.79 -12.58 12.11
N MET A 329 17.29 -11.61 12.89
CA MET A 329 17.30 -10.19 12.49
C MET A 329 18.73 -9.66 12.29
N ASP A 330 19.66 -10.02 13.17
CA ASP A 330 21.06 -9.61 13.12
C ASP A 330 21.80 -10.27 11.96
N THR A 331 21.59 -11.56 11.73
CA THR A 331 22.13 -12.27 10.56
C THR A 331 21.61 -11.64 9.26
N PHE A 332 20.31 -11.36 9.18
CA PHE A 332 19.72 -10.64 8.05
C PHE A 332 20.34 -9.24 7.88
N ALA A 333 20.51 -8.48 8.96
CA ALA A 333 21.14 -7.16 8.95
C ALA A 333 22.59 -7.22 8.44
N ASN A 334 23.37 -8.19 8.92
CA ASN A 334 24.75 -8.38 8.49
C ASN A 334 24.83 -8.75 7.01
N CYS A 335 23.89 -9.54 6.50
CA CYS A 335 23.75 -9.81 5.08
C CYS A 335 23.47 -8.52 4.30
N ILE A 336 22.42 -7.77 4.61
CA ILE A 336 22.04 -6.57 3.82
C ILE A 336 23.14 -5.51 3.81
N PHE A 337 23.84 -5.28 4.93
CA PHE A 337 24.93 -4.32 5.02
C PHE A 337 26.28 -4.85 4.53
N GLY A 338 26.32 -6.09 4.00
CA GLY A 338 27.53 -6.70 3.45
C GLY A 338 28.61 -6.96 4.50
N LYS A 339 28.22 -7.05 5.78
CA LYS A 339 29.11 -7.36 6.91
C LYS A 339 29.35 -8.86 7.05
N ASP A 340 28.38 -9.68 6.63
CA ASP A 340 28.58 -11.13 6.56
C ASP A 340 29.37 -11.51 5.31
N LYS A 341 30.44 -12.29 5.50
CA LYS A 341 31.38 -12.72 4.44
C LYS A 341 31.39 -14.24 4.25
N ARG A 342 30.56 -14.97 4.99
CA ARG A 342 30.43 -16.42 4.85
C ARG A 342 29.76 -16.79 3.54
N GLN A 343 29.83 -18.08 3.18
CA GLN A 343 29.09 -18.60 2.03
C GLN A 343 27.59 -18.52 2.30
N PHE A 344 26.80 -18.30 1.24
CA PHE A 344 25.36 -18.11 1.39
C PHE A 344 24.67 -19.35 1.97
N GLU A 345 25.14 -20.54 1.60
CA GLU A 345 24.63 -21.81 2.12
C GLU A 345 24.82 -21.93 3.63
N GLU A 346 25.98 -21.50 4.17
CA GLU A 346 26.23 -21.50 5.62
C GLU A 346 25.27 -20.56 6.37
N ILE A 347 25.02 -19.37 5.80
CA ILE A 347 24.08 -18.39 6.36
C ILE A 347 22.66 -18.96 6.36
N ILE A 348 22.25 -19.60 5.25
CA ILE A 348 20.92 -20.21 5.16
C ILE A 348 20.77 -21.37 6.13
N THR A 349 21.80 -22.21 6.31
CA THR A 349 21.79 -23.27 7.33
C THR A 349 21.59 -22.70 8.72
N GLU A 350 22.36 -21.68 9.13
CA GLU A 350 22.19 -21.03 10.45
C GLU A 350 20.78 -20.46 10.62
N VAL A 351 20.27 -19.69 9.66
CA VAL A 351 18.93 -19.10 9.75
C VAL A 351 17.84 -20.17 9.81
N THR A 352 17.99 -21.28 9.07
CA THR A 352 17.02 -22.38 9.14
C THR A 352 17.09 -23.15 10.46
N ASP A 353 18.27 -23.28 11.06
CA ASP A 353 18.41 -23.89 12.38
C ASP A 353 17.81 -23.01 13.48
N ASP A 354 18.02 -21.69 13.42
CA ASP A 354 17.35 -20.74 14.33
C ASP A 354 15.82 -20.73 14.14
N LEU A 355 15.33 -20.94 12.92
CA LEU A 355 13.89 -21.03 12.64
C LEU A 355 13.23 -22.32 13.17
N GLN A 356 14.00 -23.35 13.54
CA GLN A 356 13.44 -24.61 14.02
C GLN A 356 12.58 -24.42 15.28
N GLU A 357 12.98 -23.53 16.18
CA GLU A 357 12.21 -23.24 17.39
C GLU A 357 10.80 -22.71 17.08
N PHE A 358 10.66 -21.90 16.02
CA PHE A 358 9.38 -21.31 15.61
C PHE A 358 8.46 -22.35 14.97
N GLU A 359 9.02 -23.30 14.23
CA GLU A 359 8.30 -24.44 13.68
C GLU A 359 7.79 -25.37 14.80
N ASP A 360 8.66 -25.69 15.74
CA ASP A 360 8.34 -26.53 16.90
C ASP A 360 7.25 -25.88 17.75
N GLU A 361 7.33 -24.56 17.96
CA GLU A 361 6.30 -23.80 18.67
C GLU A 361 4.94 -23.85 17.94
N LEU A 362 4.89 -23.61 16.63
CA LEU A 362 3.63 -23.68 15.87
C LEU A 362 3.04 -25.10 15.89
N ASN A 363 3.89 -26.14 15.88
CA ASN A 363 3.47 -27.53 16.02
C ASN A 363 2.91 -27.83 17.43
N VAL A 364 3.45 -27.21 18.49
CA VAL A 364 2.91 -27.29 19.85
C VAL A 364 1.56 -26.57 19.94
N ARG A 365 1.45 -25.35 19.40
CA ARG A 365 0.22 -24.54 19.44
C ARG A 365 -0.89 -25.12 18.56
N LYS A 366 -0.54 -25.80 17.47
CA LYS A 366 -1.46 -26.39 16.48
C LYS A 366 -2.42 -25.37 15.86
N THR A 367 -1.93 -24.15 15.69
CA THR A 367 -2.68 -23.02 15.17
C THR A 367 -2.09 -22.53 13.86
N THR A 368 -2.80 -21.66 13.14
CA THR A 368 -2.26 -21.05 11.91
C THR A 368 -1.26 -19.94 12.25
N PHE A 369 -1.58 -19.14 13.28
CA PHE A 369 -0.75 -18.05 13.76
C PHE A 369 -0.19 -18.35 15.14
N PHE A 370 0.87 -17.65 15.54
CA PHE A 370 1.31 -17.65 16.94
C PHE A 370 0.16 -17.16 17.83
N GLY A 371 -0.63 -16.20 17.36
CA GLY A 371 -1.86 -15.73 17.99
C GLY A 371 -3.07 -16.65 17.96
N GLY A 372 -2.95 -17.85 17.38
CA GLY A 372 -4.05 -18.79 17.27
C GLY A 372 -4.75 -18.73 15.91
N SER A 373 -6.03 -18.34 15.92
CA SER A 373 -6.84 -18.17 14.71
C SER A 373 -6.60 -16.84 13.99
N ASN A 374 -6.07 -15.84 14.69
CA ASN A 374 -5.71 -14.53 14.15
C ASN A 374 -4.24 -14.20 14.51
N PRO A 375 -3.56 -13.33 13.75
CA PRO A 375 -2.21 -12.85 14.09
C PRO A 375 -2.19 -12.09 15.43
N ASN A 376 -1.16 -12.33 16.24
CA ASN A 376 -0.85 -11.59 17.47
C ASN A 376 0.37 -10.66 17.27
N MET A 377 0.87 -10.08 18.37
CA MET A 377 2.02 -9.19 18.35
C MET A 377 3.28 -9.88 17.80
N LEU A 378 3.57 -11.12 18.20
CA LEU A 378 4.73 -11.85 17.68
C LEU A 378 4.64 -12.01 16.15
N ASP A 379 3.49 -12.47 15.64
CA ASP A 379 3.24 -12.63 14.21
C ASP A 379 3.55 -11.33 13.44
N VAL A 380 3.02 -10.21 13.92
CA VAL A 380 3.17 -8.89 13.30
C VAL A 380 4.61 -8.38 13.38
N LEU A 381 5.28 -8.60 14.50
CA LEU A 381 6.63 -8.10 14.73
C LEU A 381 7.71 -8.89 13.98
N ILE A 382 7.49 -10.15 13.60
CA ILE A 382 8.50 -10.93 12.83
C ILE A 382 8.22 -10.93 11.32
N TRP A 383 6.97 -10.67 10.91
CA TRP A 383 6.55 -10.66 9.50
C TRP A 383 7.47 -9.89 8.53
N PRO A 384 7.95 -8.67 8.86
CA PRO A 384 8.75 -7.88 7.91
C PRO A 384 10.01 -8.58 7.38
N TRP A 385 10.62 -9.49 8.16
CA TRP A 385 11.80 -10.25 7.77
C TRP A 385 11.43 -11.42 6.85
N PHE A 386 10.35 -12.14 7.13
CA PHE A 386 9.86 -13.20 6.25
C PHE A 386 9.45 -12.68 4.88
N GLU A 387 8.78 -11.53 4.83
CA GLU A 387 8.42 -10.86 3.57
C GLU A 387 9.66 -10.51 2.73
N ARG A 388 10.76 -10.12 3.40
CA ARG A 388 12.01 -9.69 2.76
C ARG A 388 13.02 -10.82 2.54
N ALA A 389 12.80 -12.02 3.08
CA ALA A 389 13.77 -13.11 3.03
C ALA A 389 14.25 -13.43 1.59
N LYS A 390 13.32 -13.37 0.63
CA LYS A 390 13.63 -13.58 -0.80
C LYS A 390 14.56 -12.52 -1.41
N ALA A 391 14.74 -11.37 -0.79
CA ALA A 391 15.71 -10.39 -1.27
C ALA A 391 17.14 -10.91 -1.19
N LEU A 392 17.45 -11.80 -0.23
CA LEU A 392 18.78 -12.37 -0.10
C LEU A 392 19.16 -13.25 -1.30
N THR A 393 18.20 -13.98 -1.89
CA THR A 393 18.47 -14.81 -3.08
C THR A 393 18.86 -13.97 -4.29
N ILE A 394 18.29 -12.76 -4.39
CA ILE A 394 18.66 -11.76 -5.41
C ILE A 394 20.06 -11.21 -5.12
N LEU A 395 20.30 -10.75 -3.89
CA LEU A 395 21.55 -10.11 -3.48
C LEU A 395 22.77 -11.04 -3.58
N TYR A 396 22.60 -12.32 -3.26
CA TYR A 396 23.66 -13.34 -3.36
C TYR A 396 23.66 -14.07 -4.71
N LYS A 397 22.66 -13.82 -5.57
CA LYS A 397 22.48 -14.49 -6.88
C LYS A 397 22.43 -16.02 -6.77
N GLN A 398 21.87 -16.51 -5.67
CA GLN A 398 21.76 -17.93 -5.35
C GLN A 398 20.33 -18.26 -4.93
N ARG A 399 19.82 -19.42 -5.35
CA ARG A 399 18.47 -19.85 -4.99
C ARG A 399 18.48 -20.42 -3.58
N ALA A 400 17.51 -20.01 -2.78
CA ALA A 400 17.19 -20.63 -1.51
C ALA A 400 15.67 -20.70 -1.33
N SER A 401 15.21 -21.76 -0.67
CA SER A 401 13.83 -21.94 -0.25
C SER A 401 13.82 -22.69 1.07
N LEU A 402 12.87 -22.37 1.94
CA LEU A 402 12.61 -23.20 3.11
C LEU A 402 12.19 -24.60 2.65
N ASP A 403 12.76 -25.61 3.29
CA ASP A 403 12.35 -26.99 3.10
C ASP A 403 10.93 -27.17 3.65
N LYS A 404 9.99 -27.50 2.75
CA LYS A 404 8.57 -27.62 3.10
C LYS A 404 8.27 -28.85 3.96
N GLU A 405 9.14 -29.88 3.90
CA GLU A 405 8.99 -31.07 4.74
C GLU A 405 9.47 -30.79 6.16
N ARG A 406 10.52 -29.97 6.31
CA ARG A 406 11.04 -29.51 7.60
C ARG A 406 10.17 -28.42 8.24
N PHE A 407 9.60 -27.52 7.43
CA PHE A 407 8.88 -26.32 7.91
C PHE A 407 7.40 -26.23 7.47
N PRO A 408 6.58 -27.29 7.59
CA PRO A 408 5.20 -27.24 7.13
C PRO A 408 4.34 -26.20 7.86
N HIS A 409 4.56 -25.96 9.16
CA HIS A 409 3.74 -25.03 9.94
C HIS A 409 4.12 -23.58 9.65
N ILE A 410 5.41 -23.25 9.57
CA ILE A 410 5.88 -21.93 9.14
C ILE A 410 5.38 -21.63 7.72
N MET A 411 5.38 -22.60 6.80
CA MET A 411 4.86 -22.38 5.44
C MET A 411 3.37 -22.03 5.46
N LYS A 412 2.57 -22.74 6.28
CA LYS A 412 1.15 -22.42 6.48
C LYS A 412 0.97 -21.04 7.12
N TRP A 413 1.79 -20.69 8.11
CA TRP A 413 1.80 -19.38 8.76
C TRP A 413 2.12 -18.26 7.77
N VAL A 414 3.16 -18.44 6.94
CA VAL A 414 3.57 -17.49 5.90
C VAL A 414 2.41 -17.23 4.94
N ASP A 415 1.74 -18.27 4.47
CA ASP A 415 0.62 -18.11 3.54
C ASP A 415 -0.57 -17.43 4.22
N GLY A 416 -0.88 -17.81 5.48
CA GLY A 416 -1.91 -17.13 6.28
C GLY A 416 -1.62 -15.65 6.52
N MET A 417 -0.35 -15.27 6.72
CA MET A 417 0.06 -13.88 6.92
C MET A 417 -0.03 -13.06 5.63
N LYS A 418 0.32 -13.62 4.47
CA LYS A 418 0.19 -12.93 3.17
C LYS A 418 -1.25 -12.54 2.86
N ASP A 419 -2.20 -13.33 3.33
CA ASP A 419 -3.62 -13.13 3.07
C ASP A 419 -4.27 -12.11 4.02
N GLN A 420 -3.53 -11.61 5.02
CA GLN A 420 -4.07 -10.64 5.98
C GLN A 420 -4.25 -9.26 5.33
N PRO A 421 -5.42 -8.59 5.51
CA PRO A 421 -5.67 -7.28 4.92
C PRO A 421 -4.65 -6.21 5.32
N PHE A 422 -4.20 -6.22 6.59
CA PHE A 422 -3.21 -5.26 7.08
C PHE A 422 -1.81 -5.52 6.52
N VAL A 423 -1.48 -6.77 6.18
CA VAL A 423 -0.24 -7.14 5.48
C VAL A 423 -0.31 -6.72 4.02
N LEU A 424 -1.39 -7.06 3.31
CA LEU A 424 -1.58 -6.71 1.89
C LEU A 424 -1.47 -5.20 1.64
N LYS A 425 -2.02 -4.40 2.55
CA LYS A 425 -1.96 -2.93 2.48
C LYS A 425 -0.54 -2.35 2.60
N HIS A 426 0.37 -3.08 3.25
CA HIS A 426 1.76 -2.66 3.48
C HIS A 426 2.77 -3.54 2.78
N LYS A 427 2.30 -4.41 1.88
CA LYS A 427 3.11 -5.40 1.18
C LYS A 427 4.35 -4.76 0.56
N GLY A 428 5.51 -5.23 0.97
CA GLY A 428 6.79 -4.84 0.37
C GLY A 428 7.18 -5.73 -0.80
N SER A 429 7.71 -5.15 -1.87
CA SER A 429 8.43 -5.92 -2.91
C SER A 429 9.85 -6.24 -2.41
N TYR A 430 10.17 -7.54 -2.31
CA TYR A 430 11.52 -7.98 -1.97
C TYR A 430 12.51 -7.67 -3.10
N GLU A 431 12.06 -7.55 -4.35
CA GLU A 431 12.87 -7.08 -5.48
C GLU A 431 13.27 -5.61 -5.33
N LYS A 432 12.31 -4.73 -5.03
CA LYS A 432 12.60 -3.31 -4.75
C LYS A 432 13.48 -3.16 -3.52
N PHE A 433 13.25 -3.96 -2.48
CA PHE A 433 14.11 -3.99 -1.30
C PHE A 433 15.55 -4.43 -1.66
N ALA A 434 15.72 -5.45 -2.51
CA ALA A 434 17.05 -5.86 -2.98
C ALA A 434 17.75 -4.73 -3.76
N LYS A 435 17.05 -4.07 -4.69
CA LYS A 435 17.58 -2.89 -5.41
C LYS A 435 17.98 -1.76 -4.46
N PHE A 436 17.15 -1.48 -3.45
CA PHE A 436 17.48 -0.54 -2.38
C PHE A 436 18.76 -0.92 -1.66
N VAL A 437 18.93 -2.19 -1.28
CA VAL A 437 20.15 -2.66 -0.62
C VAL A 437 21.38 -2.54 -1.52
N GLU A 438 21.28 -2.86 -2.81
CA GLU A 438 22.37 -2.68 -3.79
C GLU A 438 22.75 -1.20 -3.95
N ALA A 439 21.74 -0.33 -4.05
CA ALA A 439 21.93 1.12 -4.09
C ALA A 439 22.64 1.63 -2.83
N VAL A 440 22.27 1.12 -1.64
CA VAL A 440 22.89 1.48 -0.35
C VAL A 440 24.35 1.07 -0.32
N ARG A 441 24.66 -0.15 -0.78
CA ARG A 441 26.03 -0.67 -0.82
C ARG A 441 26.94 0.10 -1.79
N THR A 442 26.36 0.66 -2.85
CA THR A 442 27.10 1.42 -3.88
C THR A 442 27.12 2.93 -3.62
N GLY A 443 26.40 3.42 -2.61
CA GLY A 443 26.35 4.83 -2.23
C GLY A 443 25.42 5.69 -3.08
N ASN A 444 24.66 5.10 -4.01
CA ASN A 444 23.76 5.81 -4.93
C ASN A 444 22.29 5.47 -4.60
N VAL A 445 21.81 5.90 -3.43
CA VAL A 445 20.44 5.58 -2.99
C VAL A 445 19.48 6.71 -3.32
N ASP A 446 18.57 6.43 -4.23
CA ASP A 446 17.34 7.18 -4.36
C ASP A 446 16.25 6.49 -3.54
N TYR A 447 15.83 7.10 -2.43
CA TYR A 447 14.83 6.50 -1.54
C TYR A 447 13.43 6.49 -2.16
N ASP A 448 13.20 7.30 -3.19
CA ASP A 448 11.87 7.62 -3.71
C ASP A 448 11.64 6.97 -5.09
N ASN A 449 12.70 6.75 -5.88
CA ASN A 449 12.64 6.19 -7.24
C ASN A 449 13.00 4.68 -7.39
N LEU A 450 12.94 3.86 -6.32
CA LEU A 450 13.36 2.43 -6.32
C LEU A 450 12.24 1.36 -6.32
#